data_AF-A0A5B7UVE0-F1
#
_entry.id   AF-A0A5B7UVE0-F1
#
_cell.length_a   1.000
_cell.length_b   1.000
_cell.length_c   1.000
_cell.angle_alpha   90.00
_cell.angle_beta   90.00
_cell.angle_gamma   90.00
#
_symmetry.space_group_name_H-M   'P 1'
#
loop_
_entity.id
_entity.type
_entity.pdbx_description
1 polymer ?
#
loop_
_entity_poly.entity_id
_entity_poly.type
_entity_poly.pdbx_seq_one_letter_code
_entity_poly.pdbx_strand_id
1 'polypeptide(L)' 'MGTREDIVKAVTAGREAGDRGDPPTACPYPSTSTLRTAWIRGYAERRPLAAQGDQGDAD' A
#
# COMPACT_ATOMS: atom_id res chain seq x y z
N MET A 1 13.37 10.31 -9.64
CA MET A 1 13.08 8.86 -9.63
C MET A 1 13.50 8.33 -8.27
N GLY A 2 12.60 7.64 -7.56
CA GLY A 2 12.94 7.04 -6.27
C GLY A 2 13.94 5.91 -6.47
N THR A 3 14.99 5.90 -5.65
CA THR A 3 15.98 4.84 -5.61
C THR A 3 15.35 3.54 -5.10
N ARG A 4 16.05 2.40 -5.25
CA ARG A 4 15.61 1.12 -4.66
C ARG A 4 15.33 1.25 -3.15
N GLU A 5 16.09 2.11 -2.46
CA GLU A 5 15.88 2.41 -1.05
C GLU A 5 14.56 3.13 -0.79
N ASP A 6 14.18 4.09 -1.63
CA ASP A 6 12.91 4.81 -1.51
C ASP A 6 11.71 3.88 -1.72
N ILE A 7 11.83 2.91 -2.63
CA ILE A 7 10.81 1.87 -2.85
C ILE A 7 10.64 1.04 -1.58
N VAL A 8 11.75 0.57 -0.98
CA VAL A 8 11.70 -0.22 0.26
C VAL A 8 11.09 0.59 1.40
N LYS A 9 11.48 1.85 1.58
CA LYS A 9 10.88 2.76 2.57
C LYS A 9 9.39 2.94 2.34
N ALA A 10 8.96 3.11 1.09
CA ALA A 10 7.54 3.24 0.75
C ALA A 10 6.75 1.97 1.11
N VAL A 11 7.27 0.77 0.80
CA VAL A 11 6.64 -0.51 1.19
C VAL A 11 6.51 -0.61 2.70
N THR A 12 7.58 -0.33 3.45
CA THR A 12 7.57 -0.42 4.92
C THR A 12 6.56 0.56 5.53
N ALA A 13 6.55 1.82 5.07
CA ALA A 13 5.59 2.82 5.52
C ALA A 13 4.13 2.43 5.19
N GLY A 14 3.92 1.74 4.07
CA GLY A 14 2.62 1.18 3.71
C GLY A 14 2.17 0.11 4.70
N ARG A 15 3.06 -0.83 5.03
CA ARG A 15 2.78 -1.90 6.01
C ARG A 15 2.40 -1.32 7.38
N GLU A 16 3.19 -0.37 7.87
CA GLU A 16 2.89 0.31 9.14
C GLU A 16 1.54 1.01 9.13
N ALA A 17 1.17 1.67 8.03
CA ALA A 17 -0.16 2.26 7.89
C ALA A 17 -1.28 1.21 7.90
N GLY A 18 -1.05 0.05 7.27
CA GLY A 18 -1.98 -1.07 7.31
C GLY A 18 -2.16 -1.64 8.72
N ASP A 19 -1.05 -1.82 9.44
CA ASP A 19 -1.04 -2.31 10.83
C ASP A 19 -1.72 -1.32 11.79
N ARG A 20 -1.57 -0.01 11.56
CA ARG A 20 -2.28 1.04 12.33
C ARG A 20 -3.76 1.18 11.96
N GLY A 21 -4.20 0.60 10.84
CA GLY A 21 -5.55 0.80 10.33
C GLY A 21 -5.79 2.18 9.70
N ASP A 22 -4.73 2.87 9.28
CA ASP A 22 -4.82 4.16 8.59
C ASP A 22 -5.57 4.00 7.25
N PRO A 23 -6.23 5.06 6.73
CA PRO A 23 -6.87 4.98 5.42
C PRO A 23 -5.83 5.02 4.27
N PRO A 24 -6.13 4.45 3.08
CA PRO A 24 -5.22 4.47 1.93
C PRO A 24 -4.97 5.89 1.38
N THR A 25 -5.81 6.86 1.75
CA THR A 25 -5.63 8.30 1.44
C THR A 25 -4.50 8.94 2.24
N ALA A 26 -4.00 8.29 3.30
CA ALA A 26 -2.83 8.74 4.07
C ALA A 26 -1.51 8.61 3.28
N CYS A 27 -1.52 7.97 2.11
CA CYS A 27 -0.34 7.84 1.26
C CYS A 27 0.19 9.23 0.84
N PRO A 28 1.43 9.60 1.20
CA PRO A 28 1.98 10.93 0.91
C PRO A 28 2.47 11.08 -0.54
N TYR A 29 2.52 9.98 -1.30
CA TYR A 29 3.07 9.98 -2.65
C TYR A 29 2.03 10.34 -3.71
N PRO A 30 2.37 11.17 -4.71
CA PRO A 30 1.46 11.53 -5.78
C PRO A 30 1.09 10.31 -6.64
N SER A 31 -0.05 10.38 -7.32
CA SER A 31 -0.61 9.27 -8.13
C SER A 31 0.32 8.78 -9.24
N THR A 32 1.18 9.64 -9.76
CA THR A 32 2.14 9.32 -10.83
C THR A 32 3.45 8.72 -10.34
N SER A 33 3.67 8.64 -9.02
CA SER A 33 4.91 8.15 -8.44
C SER A 33 4.90 6.65 -8.25
N THR A 34 5.97 5.97 -8.67
CA THR A 34 6.20 4.55 -8.39
C THR A 34 6.25 4.23 -6.89
N LEU A 35 6.59 5.22 -6.05
CA LEU A 35 6.57 5.09 -4.59
C LEU A 35 5.15 4.92 -4.04
N ARG A 36 4.14 5.48 -4.71
CA ARG A 36 2.73 5.27 -4.33
C ARG A 36 2.34 3.81 -4.50
N THR A 37 2.71 3.19 -5.62
CA THR A 37 2.44 1.76 -5.88
C THR A 37 3.13 0.89 -4.84
N ALA A 38 4.39 1.19 -4.52
CA ALA A 38 5.14 0.49 -3.48
C ALA A 38 4.46 0.60 -2.10
N TRP A 39 4.02 1.80 -1.71
CA TRP A 39 3.30 2.03 -0.47
C TRP A 39 1.96 1.28 -0.41
N ILE A 40 1.14 1.36 -1.46
CA ILE A 40 -0.17 0.70 -1.53
C ILE A 40 0.00 -0.82 -1.40
N ARG A 41 1.04 -1.40 -2.02
CA ARG A 41 1.32 -2.83 -1.91
C ARG A 41 1.61 -3.24 -0.46
N GLY A 42 2.49 -2.51 0.23
CA GLY A 42 2.80 -2.77 1.64
C GLY A 42 1.56 -2.61 2.54
N TYR A 43 0.74 -1.60 2.27
CA TYR A 43 -0.51 -1.36 2.97
C TYR A 43 -1.52 -2.50 2.80
N ALA A 44 -1.72 -2.98 1.58
CA ALA A 44 -2.63 -4.08 1.29
C ALA A 44 -2.21 -5.41 1.94
N GLU A 45 -0.90 -5.66 2.11
CA GLU A 45 -0.38 -6.86 2.79
C GLU A 45 -0.77 -6.93 4.28
N ARG A 46 -0.93 -5.77 4.93
CA ARG A 46 -1.21 -5.67 6.37
C ARG A 46 -2.64 -5.25 6.71
N ARG A 47 -3.37 -4.71 5.73
CA ARG A 47 -4.75 -4.28 5.93
C ARG A 47 -5.59 -5.45 6.44
N PRO A 48 -6.24 -5.33 7.61
CA PRO A 48 -7.08 -6.39 8.14
C PRO A 48 -8.18 -6.73 7.14
N LEU A 49 -8.36 -8.03 6.88
CA LEU A 49 -9.23 -8.68 5.89
C LEU A 49 -10.72 -8.26 5.87
N ALA A 50 -11.15 -7.29 6.69
CA ALA A 50 -12.52 -6.79 6.70
C ALA A 50 -13.00 -6.16 5.36
N ALA A 51 -12.15 -6.16 4.32
CA ALA A 51 -12.48 -5.72 2.97
C ALA A 51 -12.13 -6.74 1.87
N GLN A 52 -11.78 -7.99 2.21
CA GLN A 52 -11.64 -9.08 1.23
C GLN A 52 -13.01 -9.71 1.02
N GLY A 53 -13.87 -9.01 0.30
CA GLY A 53 -15.21 -9.48 -0.05
C GLY A 53 -15.57 -9.27 -1.52
N ASP A 54 -14.59 -9.05 -2.41
CA ASP A 54 -14.90 -8.79 -3.84
C ASP A 54 -13.74 -9.07 -4.81
N GLN A 55 -12.98 -10.16 -4.63
CA GLN A 55 -12.02 -10.55 -5.67
C GLN A 55 -12.31 -11.94 -6.24
N GLY A 56 -13.43 -11.98 -6.97
CA GLY A 56 -13.49 -12.58 -8.29
C GLY A 56 -13.42 -14.09 -8.37
N ASP A 57 -14.58 -14.72 -8.21
CA ASP A 57 -15.07 -15.67 -9.21
C ASP A 57 -14.69 -15.19 -10.62
N ALA A 58 -13.86 -15.97 -11.30
CA ALA A 58 -13.72 -15.92 -12.74
C ALA A 58 -13.65 -17.38 -13.22
N ASP A 59 -14.79 -17.79 -13.77
CA ASP A 59 -15.18 -19.00 -14.52
C ASP A 59 -14.02 -19.89 -15.05
#